data_AF-A0A916VZL0-F1
#
_entry.id   AF-A0A916VZL0-F1
#
_cell.length_a   1.000
_cell.length_b   1.000
_cell.length_c   1.000
_cell.angle_alpha   90.00
_cell.angle_beta   90.00
_cell.angle_gamma   90.00
#
_symmetry.space_group_name_H-M   'P 1'
#
loop_
_entity.id
_entity.type
_entity.pdbx_description
1 polymer ?
#
loop_
_entity_poly.entity_id
_entity_poly.type
_entity_poly.pdbx_seq_one_letter_code
_entity_poly.pdbx_strand_id
1 'polypeptide(L)'
;MQLVEAFKLAFEIHGNQRDKTGAPYLFHVMRVAMAMKTDEERVVALLHDAVSSALTLESQVDLVRKIRLHFGDATVKTVLRLTRNENEAYMDYIRRLSTDKLAVKVKLADLADNMLDERLDLIPDVEAERLRAMYGPAYLFLGGDMKIEAYGHEHTMAEREQAIEDSMALPRRTFPEQCCAECHGPLDGAFMKRTPEGGAVVCSKCFTPVSNIIEMPLTPEQ
;
A
#
# COMPACT_ATOMS: atom_id res chain seq x y z
N MET A 1 -10.66 18.58 13.90
CA MET A 1 -9.37 19.24 13.58
C MET A 1 -8.43 18.32 12.80
N GLN A 2 -8.30 17.03 13.14
CA GLN A 2 -7.41 16.10 12.42
C GLN A 2 -7.77 15.88 10.92
N LEU A 3 -9.05 15.75 10.57
CA LEU A 3 -9.44 15.53 9.15
C LEU A 3 -9.02 16.66 8.21
N VAL A 4 -9.08 17.91 8.68
CA VAL A 4 -8.68 19.08 7.88
C VAL A 4 -7.17 19.03 7.59
N GLU A 5 -6.36 18.69 8.60
CA GLU A 5 -4.91 18.56 8.41
C GLU A 5 -4.54 17.36 7.52
N ALA A 6 -5.27 16.23 7.64
CA ALA A 6 -5.08 15.08 6.76
C ALA A 6 -5.40 15.43 5.31
N PHE A 7 -6.50 16.17 5.08
CA PHE A 7 -6.88 16.64 3.75
C PHE A 7 -5.86 17.64 3.17
N LYS A 8 -5.37 18.59 3.97
CA LYS A 8 -4.32 19.52 3.53
C LYS A 8 -3.06 18.78 3.08
N LEU A 9 -2.61 17.81 3.88
CA LEU A 9 -1.43 17.01 3.53
C LEU A 9 -1.68 16.17 2.26
N ALA A 10 -2.86 15.56 2.13
CA ALA A 10 -3.23 14.84 0.91
C ALA A 10 -3.25 15.78 -0.32
N PHE A 11 -3.77 16.99 -0.17
CA PHE A 11 -3.78 18.01 -1.23
C PHE A 11 -2.37 18.47 -1.62
N GLU A 12 -1.48 18.69 -0.65
CA GLU A 12 -0.08 19.04 -0.89
C GLU A 12 0.65 17.98 -1.74
N ILE A 13 0.38 16.71 -1.48
CA ILE A 13 1.03 15.58 -2.17
C ILE A 13 0.40 15.33 -3.54
N HIS A 14 -0.93 15.28 -3.59
CA HIS A 14 -1.68 14.75 -4.74
C HIS A 14 -2.36 15.81 -5.60
N GLY A 15 -2.34 17.09 -5.20
CA GLY A 15 -3.11 18.16 -5.86
C GLY A 15 -2.75 18.37 -7.34
N ASN A 16 -1.50 18.10 -7.70
CA ASN A 16 -1.02 18.17 -9.09
C ASN A 16 -0.92 16.80 -9.77
N GLN A 17 -1.15 15.72 -9.05
CA GLN A 17 -1.07 14.37 -9.59
C GLN A 17 -2.30 14.07 -10.47
N ARG A 18 -2.06 13.29 -11.52
CA ARG A 18 -3.11 12.71 -12.37
C ARG A 18 -3.08 11.21 -12.24
N ASP A 19 -4.26 10.60 -12.27
CA ASP A 19 -4.41 9.15 -12.29
C ASP A 19 -4.28 8.60 -13.72
N LYS A 20 -4.44 7.28 -13.87
CA LYS A 20 -4.33 6.58 -15.15
C LYS A 20 -5.41 6.99 -16.17
N THR A 21 -6.52 7.53 -15.72
CA THR A 21 -7.61 8.05 -16.56
C THR A 21 -7.36 9.51 -16.98
N GLY A 22 -6.32 10.15 -16.44
CA GLY A 22 -6.03 11.57 -16.63
C GLY A 22 -6.80 12.50 -15.69
N ALA A 23 -7.60 11.97 -14.77
CA ALA A 23 -8.34 12.76 -13.77
C ALA A 23 -7.41 13.18 -12.60
N PRO A 24 -7.74 14.26 -11.86
CA PRO A 24 -7.04 14.60 -10.63
C PRO A 24 -7.03 13.42 -9.65
N TYR A 25 -5.83 12.94 -9.29
CA TYR A 25 -5.67 11.77 -8.43
C TYR A 25 -6.27 11.99 -7.02
N LEU A 26 -6.34 13.25 -6.56
CA LEU A 26 -7.04 13.62 -5.33
C LEU A 26 -8.49 13.09 -5.27
N PHE A 27 -9.19 12.94 -6.40
CA PHE A 27 -10.55 12.39 -6.41
C PHE A 27 -10.59 10.93 -5.95
N HIS A 28 -9.59 10.12 -6.30
CA HIS A 28 -9.46 8.75 -5.78
C HIS A 28 -9.30 8.78 -4.25
N VAL A 29 -8.34 9.56 -3.74
CA VAL A 29 -8.09 9.71 -2.30
C VAL A 29 -9.37 10.11 -1.55
N MET A 30 -10.15 11.04 -2.12
CA MET A 30 -11.42 11.46 -1.53
C MET A 30 -12.50 10.38 -1.55
N ARG A 31 -12.64 9.61 -2.63
CA ARG A 31 -13.62 8.50 -2.70
C ARG A 31 -13.29 7.39 -1.70
N VAL A 32 -12.01 7.03 -1.57
CA VAL A 32 -11.55 6.07 -0.55
C VAL A 32 -11.89 6.59 0.85
N ALA A 33 -11.63 7.86 1.14
CA ALA A 33 -11.99 8.46 2.43
C ALA A 33 -13.51 8.54 2.65
N MET A 34 -14.31 8.85 1.63
CA MET A 34 -15.77 8.89 1.74
C MET A 34 -16.40 7.53 2.01
N ALA A 35 -15.75 6.43 1.62
CA ALA A 35 -16.18 5.07 1.94
C ALA A 35 -15.98 4.70 3.43
N MET A 36 -15.20 5.49 4.18
CA MET A 36 -14.90 5.23 5.58
C MET A 36 -16.00 5.73 6.52
N LYS A 37 -16.16 5.06 7.67
CA LYS A 37 -17.25 5.33 8.63
C LYS A 37 -16.81 6.26 9.75
N THR A 38 -15.59 6.10 10.26
CA THR A 38 -15.05 6.90 11.37
C THR A 38 -14.06 7.95 10.89
N ASP A 39 -13.83 8.96 11.72
CA ASP A 39 -12.83 10.01 11.41
C ASP A 39 -11.40 9.47 11.40
N GLU A 40 -11.10 8.47 12.24
CA GLU A 40 -9.80 7.77 12.23
C GLU A 40 -9.58 7.02 10.91
N GLU A 41 -10.59 6.27 10.45
CA GLU A 41 -10.56 5.60 9.15
C GLU A 41 -10.39 6.60 8.01
N ARG A 42 -11.11 7.73 8.04
CA ARG A 42 -10.99 8.81 7.05
C ARG A 42 -9.61 9.44 7.04
N VAL A 43 -8.98 9.69 8.20
CA VAL A 43 -7.62 10.22 8.28
C VAL A 43 -6.63 9.26 7.60
N VAL A 44 -6.68 7.96 7.93
CA VAL A 44 -5.80 6.97 7.29
C VAL A 44 -6.07 6.86 5.79
N ALA A 45 -7.35 6.85 5.38
CA ALA A 45 -7.73 6.81 3.98
C ALA A 45 -7.25 8.03 3.17
N LEU A 46 -7.27 9.23 3.75
CA LEU A 46 -6.71 10.43 3.10
C LEU A 46 -5.19 10.34 2.92
N LEU A 47 -4.50 9.54 3.74
CA LEU A 47 -3.04 9.44 3.78
C LEU A 47 -2.50 8.14 3.19
N HIS A 48 -3.36 7.25 2.69
CA HIS A 48 -2.99 5.86 2.38
C HIS A 48 -1.87 5.74 1.34
N ASP A 49 -1.85 6.64 0.35
CA ASP A 49 -0.86 6.66 -0.74
C ASP A 49 0.15 7.82 -0.63
N ALA A 50 0.13 8.56 0.50
CA ALA A 50 1.00 9.70 0.73
C ALA A 50 2.49 9.33 0.66
N VAL A 51 2.91 8.30 1.40
CA VAL A 51 4.31 7.87 1.49
C VAL A 51 4.77 7.18 0.19
N SER A 52 3.88 6.43 -0.46
CA SER A 52 4.13 5.79 -1.76
C SER A 52 4.39 6.81 -2.87
N SER A 53 3.82 8.01 -2.77
CA SER A 53 3.92 9.07 -3.79
C SER A 53 5.18 9.93 -3.70
N ALA A 54 5.91 9.85 -2.60
CA ALA A 54 7.19 10.54 -2.46
C ALA A 54 8.22 9.98 -3.46
N LEU A 55 9.06 10.86 -4.03
CA LEU A 55 10.05 10.47 -5.05
C LEU A 55 11.40 10.06 -4.46
N THR A 56 11.75 10.57 -3.27
CA THR A 56 13.03 10.29 -2.60
C THR A 56 12.81 9.64 -1.24
N LEU A 57 13.86 9.07 -0.65
CA LEU A 57 13.79 8.51 0.70
C LEU A 57 13.64 9.62 1.74
N GLU A 58 14.34 10.75 1.54
CA GLU A 58 14.25 11.93 2.38
C GLU A 58 12.80 12.47 2.45
N SER A 59 12.13 12.59 1.30
CA SER A 59 10.73 13.01 1.27
C SER A 59 9.78 12.02 1.96
N GLN A 60 10.07 10.71 1.93
CA GLN A 60 9.29 9.73 2.71
C GLN A 60 9.51 9.91 4.22
N VAL A 61 10.76 10.10 4.66
CA VAL A 61 11.08 10.37 6.07
C VAL A 61 10.34 11.61 6.55
N ASP A 62 10.36 12.69 5.78
CA ASP A 62 9.67 13.93 6.14
C ASP A 62 8.15 13.78 6.20
N LEU A 63 7.55 13.04 5.25
CA LEU A 63 6.13 12.72 5.31
C LEU A 63 5.77 11.90 6.55
N VAL A 64 6.56 10.87 6.88
CA VAL A 64 6.32 10.05 8.07
C VAL A 64 6.46 10.89 9.35
N ARG A 65 7.41 11.83 9.41
CA ARG A 65 7.56 12.78 10.52
C ARG A 65 6.34 13.69 10.65
N LYS A 66 5.87 14.28 9.54
CA LYS A 66 4.66 15.12 9.52
C LYS A 66 3.44 14.31 10.00
N ILE A 67 3.23 13.11 9.47
CA ILE A 67 2.12 12.24 9.88
C ILE A 67 2.20 11.93 11.37
N ARG A 68 3.39 11.60 11.89
CA ARG A 68 3.61 11.35 13.32
C ARG A 68 3.24 12.54 14.19
N LEU A 69 3.70 13.74 13.80
CA LEU A 69 3.49 14.97 14.55
C LEU A 69 2.00 15.32 14.67
N HIS A 70 1.24 15.14 13.59
CA HIS A 70 -0.17 15.54 13.53
C HIS A 70 -1.16 14.45 13.96
N PHE A 71 -0.84 13.18 13.76
CA PHE A 71 -1.79 12.06 13.91
C PHE A 71 -1.27 10.92 14.80
N GLY A 72 -0.04 11.02 15.31
CA GLY A 72 0.54 10.06 16.25
C GLY A 72 1.03 8.75 15.63
N ASP A 73 1.64 7.93 16.48
CA ASP A 73 2.35 6.70 16.10
C ASP A 73 1.43 5.61 15.54
N ALA A 74 0.18 5.54 16.02
CA ALA A 74 -0.80 4.57 15.54
C ALA A 74 -1.12 4.80 14.05
N THR A 75 -1.38 6.05 13.67
CA THR A 75 -1.63 6.44 12.27
C THR A 75 -0.43 6.15 11.39
N VAL A 76 0.79 6.49 11.85
CA VAL A 76 2.03 6.16 11.13
C VAL A 76 2.15 4.67 10.88
N LYS A 77 1.91 3.84 11.91
CA LYS A 77 1.98 2.38 11.78
C LYS A 77 1.06 1.89 10.66
N THR A 78 -0.20 2.33 10.66
CA THR A 78 -1.20 1.90 9.67
C THR A 78 -0.88 2.43 8.27
N VAL A 79 -0.48 3.69 8.11
CA VAL A 79 -0.08 4.24 6.79
C VAL A 79 1.13 3.49 6.22
N LEU A 80 2.10 3.10 7.04
CA LEU A 80 3.24 2.30 6.59
C LEU A 80 2.87 0.84 6.30
N ARG A 81 1.81 0.31 6.90
CA ARG A 81 1.22 -0.97 6.45
C ARG A 81 0.56 -0.84 5.09
N LEU A 82 -0.03 0.31 4.76
CA LEU A 82 -0.58 0.64 3.44
C LEU A 82 0.49 0.96 2.39
N THR A 83 1.72 1.23 2.80
CA THR A 83 2.84 1.49 1.89
C THR A 83 3.55 0.19 1.52
N ARG A 84 3.65 -0.12 0.23
CA ARG A 84 4.44 -1.24 -0.27
C ARG A 84 5.92 -0.86 -0.30
N ASN A 85 6.77 -1.75 0.20
CA ASN A 85 8.22 -1.55 0.18
C ASN A 85 8.79 -1.79 -1.22
N GLU A 86 9.89 -1.11 -1.55
CA GLU A 86 10.62 -1.42 -2.77
C GLU A 86 11.14 -2.87 -2.76
N ASN A 87 10.92 -3.58 -3.86
CA ASN A 87 11.21 -5.01 -4.03
C ASN A 87 10.33 -5.98 -3.23
N GLU A 88 9.31 -5.51 -2.50
CA GLU A 88 8.35 -6.40 -1.86
C GLU A 88 7.38 -6.96 -2.91
N ALA A 89 7.27 -8.30 -2.95
CA ALA A 89 6.28 -8.97 -3.78
C ALA A 89 4.89 -8.51 -3.36
N TYR A 90 3.99 -8.31 -4.32
CA TYR A 90 2.70 -7.67 -4.06
C TYR A 90 1.89 -8.44 -3.01
N MET A 91 1.85 -9.77 -3.08
CA MET A 91 1.11 -10.58 -2.11
C MET A 91 1.79 -10.67 -0.73
N ASP A 92 3.11 -10.51 -0.64
CA ASP A 92 3.79 -10.37 0.67
C ASP A 92 3.39 -9.06 1.35
N TYR A 93 3.30 -7.97 0.57
CA TYR A 93 2.76 -6.70 1.04
C TYR A 93 1.33 -6.85 1.56
N ILE A 94 0.44 -7.51 0.82
CA ILE A 94 -0.96 -7.71 1.21
C ILE A 94 -1.06 -8.56 2.50
N ARG A 95 -0.23 -9.60 2.67
CA ARG A 95 -0.17 -10.39 3.91
C ARG A 95 0.33 -9.57 5.10
N ARG A 96 1.37 -8.75 4.91
CA ARG A 96 1.87 -7.86 5.96
C ARG A 96 0.80 -6.85 6.37
N LEU A 97 0.10 -6.28 5.40
CA LEU A 97 -1.00 -5.34 5.59
C LEU A 97 -2.18 -5.98 6.33
N SER A 98 -2.51 -7.25 6.05
CA SER A 98 -3.70 -7.90 6.62
C SER A 98 -3.69 -8.07 8.14
N THR A 99 -2.53 -7.89 8.78
CA THR A 99 -2.38 -7.89 10.23
C THR A 99 -2.94 -6.63 10.91
N ASP A 100 -3.24 -5.57 10.15
CA ASP A 100 -3.80 -4.31 10.64
C ASP A 100 -5.23 -4.13 10.12
N LYS A 101 -6.22 -4.25 11.02
CA LYS A 101 -7.65 -4.17 10.69
C LYS A 101 -8.04 -2.84 10.03
N LEU A 102 -7.38 -1.75 10.38
CA LEU A 102 -7.65 -0.43 9.81
C LEU A 102 -7.08 -0.34 8.40
N ALA A 103 -5.85 -0.83 8.21
CA ALA A 103 -5.23 -0.92 6.88
C ALA A 103 -6.06 -1.81 5.94
N VAL A 104 -6.60 -2.93 6.41
CA VAL A 104 -7.49 -3.80 5.62
C VAL A 104 -8.70 -3.04 5.09
N LYS A 105 -9.43 -2.33 5.96
CA LYS A 105 -10.62 -1.55 5.56
C LYS A 105 -10.30 -0.53 4.48
N VAL A 106 -9.22 0.23 4.67
CA VAL A 106 -8.78 1.25 3.71
C VAL A 106 -8.33 0.60 2.40
N LYS A 107 -7.59 -0.51 2.47
CA LYS A 107 -7.10 -1.20 1.28
C LYS A 107 -8.22 -1.82 0.46
N LEU A 108 -9.26 -2.36 1.11
CA LEU A 108 -10.45 -2.86 0.41
C LEU A 108 -11.13 -1.73 -0.37
N ALA A 109 -11.30 -0.55 0.22
CA ALA A 109 -11.88 0.61 -0.47
C ALA A 109 -10.99 1.12 -1.62
N ASP A 110 -9.67 1.17 -1.44
CA ASP A 110 -8.70 1.51 -2.48
C ASP A 110 -8.77 0.52 -3.67
N LEU A 111 -8.71 -0.78 -3.39
CA LEU A 111 -8.79 -1.82 -4.42
C LEU A 111 -10.14 -1.78 -5.17
N ALA A 112 -11.25 -1.59 -4.44
CA ALA A 112 -12.57 -1.44 -5.05
C ALA A 112 -12.62 -0.23 -5.99
N ASP A 113 -12.12 0.93 -5.55
CA ASP A 113 -12.09 2.16 -6.36
C ASP A 113 -11.19 2.03 -7.61
N ASN A 114 -10.10 1.28 -7.52
CA ASN A 114 -9.21 1.00 -8.64
C ASN A 114 -9.75 -0.05 -9.62
N MET A 115 -10.74 -0.84 -9.20
CA MET A 115 -11.39 -1.85 -10.03
C MET A 115 -12.82 -1.47 -10.46
N LEU A 116 -13.24 -0.22 -10.24
CA LEU A 116 -14.53 0.27 -10.75
C LEU A 116 -14.57 0.24 -12.27
N ASP A 117 -15.58 -0.42 -12.83
CA ASP A 117 -15.73 -0.59 -14.28
C ASP A 117 -15.78 0.76 -14.99
N GLU A 118 -16.48 1.76 -14.45
CA GLU A 118 -16.56 3.10 -15.06
C GLU A 118 -15.20 3.80 -15.15
N ARG A 119 -14.21 3.38 -14.35
CA ARG A 119 -12.83 3.88 -14.42
C ARG A 119 -11.96 3.04 -15.34
N LEU A 120 -12.15 1.73 -15.29
CA LEU A 120 -11.42 0.79 -16.14
C LEU A 120 -11.78 0.95 -17.62
N ASP A 121 -13.02 1.35 -17.93
CA ASP A 121 -13.49 1.66 -19.28
C ASP A 121 -12.83 2.92 -19.88
N LEU A 122 -12.16 3.73 -19.07
CA LEU A 122 -11.47 4.95 -19.49
C LEU A 122 -9.99 4.72 -19.84
N ILE A 123 -9.48 3.50 -19.72
CA ILE A 123 -8.10 3.13 -19.99
C ILE A 123 -8.05 1.96 -20.99
N PRO A 124 -6.90 1.68 -21.64
CA PRO A 124 -6.80 0.57 -22.58
C PRO A 124 -7.13 -0.79 -21.93
N ASP A 125 -7.89 -1.63 -22.64
CA ASP A 125 -8.37 -2.93 -22.14
C ASP A 125 -7.27 -3.79 -21.52
N VAL A 126 -6.10 -3.86 -22.18
CA VAL A 126 -4.93 -4.62 -21.69
C VAL A 126 -4.47 -4.13 -20.30
N GLU A 127 -4.51 -2.82 -20.06
CA GLU A 127 -4.15 -2.26 -18.74
C GLU A 127 -5.27 -2.49 -17.72
N ALA A 128 -6.54 -2.42 -18.14
CA ALA A 128 -7.68 -2.72 -17.29
C ALA A 128 -7.68 -4.19 -16.81
N GLU A 129 -7.47 -5.14 -17.73
CA GLU A 129 -7.32 -6.57 -17.43
C GLU A 129 -6.15 -6.83 -16.48
N ARG A 130 -4.99 -6.18 -16.73
CA ARG A 130 -3.82 -6.27 -15.85
C ARG A 130 -4.12 -5.78 -14.45
N LEU A 131 -4.85 -4.65 -14.32
CA LEU A 131 -5.22 -4.10 -13.02
C LEU A 131 -6.19 -5.01 -12.28
N ARG A 132 -7.21 -5.53 -12.98
CA ARG A 132 -8.10 -6.54 -12.42
C ARG A 132 -7.25 -7.68 -11.89
N ALA A 133 -6.54 -8.42 -12.75
CA ALA A 133 -5.73 -9.58 -12.42
C ALA A 133 -4.79 -9.39 -11.22
N MET A 134 -4.17 -8.21 -11.10
CA MET A 134 -3.29 -7.89 -9.98
C MET A 134 -4.05 -7.62 -8.67
N TYR A 135 -5.20 -6.95 -8.71
CA TYR A 135 -5.90 -6.45 -7.52
C TYR A 135 -6.95 -7.39 -6.93
N GLY A 136 -7.57 -8.28 -7.72
CA GLY A 136 -8.60 -9.18 -7.19
C GLY A 136 -8.11 -10.25 -6.23
N PRO A 137 -6.99 -10.98 -6.45
CA PRO A 137 -6.45 -11.89 -5.44
C PRO A 137 -6.26 -11.20 -4.10
N ALA A 138 -5.78 -9.95 -4.11
CA ALA A 138 -5.62 -9.16 -2.89
C ALA A 138 -6.97 -8.81 -2.26
N TYR A 139 -7.94 -8.36 -3.05
CA TYR A 139 -9.29 -8.01 -2.57
C TYR A 139 -9.99 -9.21 -1.93
N LEU A 140 -9.95 -10.37 -2.59
CA LEU A 140 -10.52 -11.64 -2.08
C LEU A 140 -9.79 -12.12 -0.83
N PHE A 141 -8.45 -12.09 -0.82
CA PHE A 141 -7.64 -12.47 0.35
C PHE A 141 -7.97 -11.62 1.58
N LEU A 142 -8.26 -10.33 1.38
CA LEU A 142 -8.62 -9.40 2.45
C LEU A 142 -10.09 -9.53 2.90
N GLY A 143 -10.87 -10.45 2.31
CA GLY A 143 -12.27 -10.70 2.66
C GLY A 143 -13.25 -9.75 1.99
N GLY A 144 -12.90 -9.19 0.83
CA GLY A 144 -13.80 -8.36 0.05
C GLY A 144 -14.90 -9.16 -0.61
N ASP A 145 -16.15 -8.74 -0.41
CA ASP A 145 -17.33 -9.33 -1.04
C ASP A 145 -17.47 -8.80 -2.47
N MET A 146 -16.73 -9.38 -3.42
CA MET A 146 -16.85 -8.99 -4.82
C MET A 146 -18.04 -9.73 -5.43
N LYS A 147 -19.03 -9.02 -5.97
CA LYS A 147 -19.89 -9.63 -6.99
C LYS A 147 -18.99 -9.89 -8.20
N ILE A 148 -18.85 -11.17 -8.51
CA ILE A 148 -17.82 -11.80 -9.34
C ILE A 148 -17.77 -11.24 -10.78
N GLU A 149 -18.84 -10.61 -11.23
CA GLU A 149 -19.05 -10.12 -12.60
C GLU A 149 -18.07 -9.02 -13.04
N ALA A 150 -17.50 -8.24 -12.10
CA ALA A 150 -16.54 -7.16 -12.41
C ALA A 150 -15.11 -7.64 -12.76
N TYR A 151 -14.88 -8.94 -12.66
CA TYR A 151 -13.58 -9.56 -12.86
C TYR A 151 -13.63 -10.40 -14.13
N GLY A 152 -13.38 -9.76 -15.27
CA GLY A 152 -13.20 -10.32 -16.62
C GLY A 152 -13.66 -11.77 -16.83
N HIS A 153 -14.64 -11.96 -17.72
CA HIS A 153 -15.44 -13.16 -17.96
C HIS A 153 -14.73 -14.51 -18.28
N GLU A 154 -13.43 -14.69 -18.05
CA GLU A 154 -12.68 -15.85 -18.55
C GLU A 154 -12.12 -16.81 -17.49
N HIS A 155 -12.17 -16.48 -16.19
CA HIS A 155 -11.65 -17.36 -15.13
C HIS A 155 -12.72 -17.80 -14.14
N THR A 156 -12.78 -19.09 -13.84
CA THR A 156 -13.69 -19.71 -12.86
C THR A 156 -13.29 -19.40 -11.41
N MET A 157 -14.22 -19.57 -10.45
CA MET A 157 -13.92 -19.45 -9.01
C MET A 157 -12.77 -20.35 -8.56
N ALA A 158 -12.73 -21.59 -9.05
CA ALA A 158 -11.72 -22.58 -8.67
C ALA A 158 -10.31 -22.18 -9.15
N GLU A 159 -10.19 -21.68 -10.38
CA GLU A 159 -8.90 -21.19 -10.91
C GLU A 159 -8.36 -19.99 -10.11
N ARG A 160 -9.27 -19.19 -9.53
CA ARG A 160 -8.91 -18.00 -8.73
C ARG A 160 -8.53 -18.35 -7.29
N GLU A 161 -9.26 -19.28 -6.66
CA GLU A 161 -8.88 -19.85 -5.36
C GLU A 161 -7.51 -20.54 -5.46
N GLN A 162 -7.28 -21.29 -6.54
CA GLN A 162 -5.99 -21.90 -6.82
C GLN A 162 -4.89 -20.84 -7.01
N ALA A 163 -5.14 -19.74 -7.74
CA ALA A 163 -4.16 -18.66 -7.88
C ALA A 163 -3.81 -17.98 -6.55
N ILE A 164 -4.78 -17.87 -5.63
CA ILE A 164 -4.53 -17.40 -4.26
C ILE A 164 -3.64 -18.43 -3.52
N GLU A 165 -3.99 -19.71 -3.57
CA GLU A 165 -3.26 -20.80 -2.91
C GLU A 165 -1.83 -20.95 -3.44
N ASP A 166 -1.64 -20.91 -4.76
CA ASP A 166 -0.33 -20.94 -5.44
C ASP A 166 0.53 -19.74 -5.03
N SER A 167 -0.07 -18.56 -4.92
CA SER A 167 0.62 -17.38 -4.40
C SER A 167 1.02 -17.56 -2.93
N MET A 168 0.17 -18.21 -2.11
CA MET A 168 0.49 -18.56 -0.71
C MET A 168 1.59 -19.61 -0.58
N ALA A 169 1.80 -20.44 -1.60
CA ALA A 169 2.83 -21.48 -1.63
C ALA A 169 4.23 -20.94 -2.00
N LEU A 170 4.35 -19.71 -2.50
CA LEU A 170 5.65 -19.11 -2.86
C LEU A 170 6.55 -18.93 -1.62
N PRO A 171 7.87 -19.17 -1.74
CA PRO A 171 8.83 -19.02 -0.65
C PRO A 171 8.84 -17.57 -0.13
N ARG A 172 8.70 -17.44 1.19
CA ARG A 172 8.56 -16.15 1.87
C ARG A 172 9.91 -15.44 1.94
N ARG A 173 9.92 -14.13 1.69
CA ARG A 173 11.03 -13.29 2.14
C ARG A 173 10.93 -13.09 3.64
N THR A 174 11.96 -13.49 4.38
CA THR A 174 12.07 -13.23 5.81
C THR A 174 12.67 -11.84 6.02
N PHE A 175 11.90 -10.94 6.63
CA PHE A 175 12.45 -9.69 7.15
C PHE A 175 13.08 -9.96 8.52
N PRO A 176 14.10 -9.19 8.94
CA PRO A 176 14.60 -9.30 10.31
C PRO A 176 13.44 -9.11 11.31
N GLU A 177 13.53 -9.70 12.49
CA GLU A 177 12.50 -9.49 13.53
C GLU A 177 12.67 -8.12 14.22
N GLN A 178 13.85 -7.51 14.12
CA GLN A 178 14.24 -6.29 14.86
C GLN A 178 14.67 -5.16 13.92
N CYS A 179 14.21 -3.93 14.20
CA CYS A 179 14.32 -2.76 13.31
C CYS A 179 15.75 -2.22 13.18
N CYS A 180 16.46 -1.96 14.27
CA CYS A 180 17.79 -1.36 14.26
C CYS A 180 18.47 -1.52 15.63
N ALA A 181 19.81 -1.42 15.68
CA ALA A 181 20.61 -1.52 16.91
C ALA A 181 20.28 -0.44 17.96
N GLU A 182 19.62 0.65 17.58
CA GLU A 182 19.24 1.73 18.50
C GLU A 182 17.85 1.52 19.11
N CYS A 183 16.95 0.88 18.36
CA CYS A 183 15.53 0.88 18.66
C CYS A 183 15.02 -0.45 19.24
N HIS A 184 15.73 -1.57 18.99
CA HIS A 184 15.48 -2.94 19.51
C HIS A 184 14.01 -3.46 19.44
N GLY A 185 13.13 -2.74 18.76
CA GLY A 185 11.71 -3.05 18.67
C GLY A 185 11.37 -3.91 17.44
N PRO A 186 10.17 -4.50 17.40
CA PRO A 186 9.70 -5.26 16.25
C PRO A 186 9.75 -4.40 14.98
N LEU A 187 10.03 -5.01 13.83
CA LEU A 187 9.98 -4.41 12.47
C LEU A 187 8.55 -4.04 12.02
N ASP A 188 7.77 -3.48 12.95
CA ASP A 188 6.43 -2.97 12.72
C ASP A 188 6.53 -1.59 12.08
N GLY A 189 6.60 -1.60 10.74
CA GLY A 189 6.49 -0.41 9.91
C GLY A 189 7.82 0.20 9.49
N ALA A 190 8.91 -0.55 9.27
CA ALA A 190 10.00 0.01 8.46
C ALA A 190 9.55 0.15 7.00
N PHE A 191 10.03 1.22 6.34
CA PHE A 191 9.80 1.42 4.91
C PHE A 191 11.13 1.37 4.15
N MET A 192 11.07 0.87 2.92
CA MET A 192 12.23 0.57 2.09
C MET A 192 12.24 1.42 0.83
N LYS A 193 13.33 2.16 0.58
CA LYS A 193 13.55 2.90 -0.68
C LYS A 193 15.00 2.85 -1.14
N ARG A 194 15.26 2.52 -2.40
CA ARG A 194 16.57 2.60 -3.05
C ARG A 194 16.94 4.04 -3.30
N THR A 195 18.14 4.41 -2.84
CA THR A 195 18.83 5.58 -3.37
C THR A 195 19.64 5.14 -4.59
N PRO A 196 20.16 6.08 -5.39
CA PRO A 196 21.10 5.77 -6.47
C PRO A 196 22.34 4.97 -6.02
N GLU A 197 22.66 4.94 -4.72
CA GLU A 197 23.80 4.17 -4.17
C GLU A 197 23.43 2.75 -3.68
N GLY A 198 22.15 2.35 -3.72
CA GLY A 198 21.67 1.07 -3.17
C GLY A 198 20.51 1.23 -2.18
N GLY A 199 19.79 0.14 -1.91
CA GLY A 199 18.62 0.11 -1.00
C GLY A 199 18.92 0.62 0.40
N ALA A 200 18.30 1.72 0.83
CA ALA A 200 18.32 2.12 2.23
C ALA A 200 16.96 1.80 2.87
N VAL A 201 17.01 0.98 3.91
CA VAL A 201 15.83 0.63 4.68
C VAL A 201 15.86 1.47 5.92
N VAL A 202 14.78 2.20 6.20
CA VAL A 202 14.79 3.19 7.27
C VAL A 202 13.79 2.79 8.33
N CYS A 203 14.27 2.76 9.58
CA CYS A 203 13.38 2.48 10.70
C CYS A 203 12.39 3.62 10.87
N SER A 204 11.08 3.34 10.87
CA SER A 204 10.08 4.41 10.98
C SER A 204 10.02 5.10 12.34
N LYS A 205 10.64 4.52 13.37
CA LYS A 205 10.71 5.09 14.72
C LYS A 205 11.84 6.09 14.89
N CYS A 206 13.07 5.70 14.59
CA CYS A 206 14.26 6.56 14.78
C CYS A 206 14.82 7.15 13.48
N PHE A 207 14.32 6.73 12.32
CA PHE A 207 14.78 7.16 10.99
C PHE A 207 16.24 6.85 10.68
N THR A 208 16.86 5.96 11.46
CA THR A 208 18.20 5.43 11.21
C THR A 208 18.15 4.37 10.11
N PRO A 209 19.11 4.35 9.17
CA PRO A 209 19.28 3.24 8.23
C PRO A 209 19.48 1.91 8.97
N VAL A 210 18.76 0.88 8.54
CA VAL A 210 18.90 -0.48 9.06
C VAL A 210 20.11 -1.11 8.38
N SER A 211 21.27 -1.05 9.02
CA SER A 211 22.44 -1.84 8.65
C SER A 211 22.16 -3.32 8.95
N ASN A 212 22.41 -4.20 7.98
CA ASN A 212 22.17 -5.66 7.99
C ASN A 212 20.79 -6.15 7.52
N ILE A 213 20.24 -5.56 6.46
CA ILE A 213 19.31 -6.36 5.65
C ILE A 213 20.16 -7.26 4.79
N ILE A 214 20.12 -8.54 5.12
CA ILE A 214 20.69 -9.60 4.30
C ILE A 214 20.03 -9.45 2.93
N GLU A 215 20.76 -8.93 1.97
CA GLU A 215 20.43 -9.11 0.56
C GLU A 215 20.50 -10.61 0.32
N MET A 216 19.36 -11.31 0.40
CA MET A 216 19.28 -12.59 -0.29
C MET A 216 19.38 -12.29 -1.78
N PRO A 217 20.23 -13.01 -2.52
CA PRO A 217 20.32 -12.83 -3.96
C PRO A 217 18.90 -12.97 -4.52
N LEU A 218 18.54 -12.07 -5.44
CA LEU A 218 17.48 -12.37 -6.39
C LEU A 218 17.83 -13.78 -6.90
N THR A 219 16.98 -14.77 -6.66
CA THR A 219 17.09 -15.99 -7.46
C THR A 219 17.07 -15.50 -8.91
N PRO A 220 18.16 -15.63 -9.67
CA PRO A 220 18.00 -15.57 -11.10
C PRO A 220 17.10 -16.77 -11.47
N GLU A 221 16.36 -16.63 -12.56
CA GLU A 221 15.50 -17.67 -13.17
C GLU A 221 14.05 -17.62 -12.67
N GLN A 222 13.03 -17.44 -13.51
CA GLN A 222 12.86 -17.65 -14.96
C GLN A 222 11.72 -16.76 -15.48
#